data_AF-A0A938D110-F1
#
_entry.id   AF-A0A938D110-F1
#
_cell.length_a   1.000
_cell.length_b   1.000
_cell.length_c   1.000
_cell.angle_alpha   90.00
_cell.angle_beta   90.00
_cell.angle_gamma   90.00
#
_symmetry.space_group_name_H-M   'P 1'
#
loop_
_entity.id
_entity.type
_entity.pdbx_description
1 polymer ?
#
loop_
_entity_poly.entity_id
_entity_poly.type
_entity_poly.pdbx_seq_one_letter_code
_entity_poly.pdbx_strand_id
1 'polypeptide(L)'
;MRRSWRTPTGPSGRSSANPCAARAMRRAVAADRFSRLRAMARRSHDPGRAVNRIAGRPFTCRIDSAQGTMPGLEHGDVAGGRMFRTDLSRANSLVQLAGRARRVTPWYIAPFVAVLVFGGLAQFTDLFGYKPPKDMPGATLWGGLVQFLAPHAARPVVVWLKGISDRTYTMWIGPFFMLIGFGIAWLLLYLWVRLVEWRPFHTIGLGLHRAGVSLLIGVLLALFMTSAVMVGLMIGGQLQPRIAAPGTTGAVAMAGITFMLVAFTVQASSEEALYRGFLMSVMSYRAGLAAGIGVSTLLFALAHSRNHGFDALAGFNLVLFALFAALLSLRTGSIWAACAWHTVWNWSIANLWGLAISGHPPDGGSIMAWDSKGLNLWTGGDWGPEGGLAATIVLAIGTLALFFWRGLGEPVAKGVHA
;
A
#
# COMPACT_ATOMS: atom_id res chain seq x y z
N MET A 1 12.96 -56.54 52.65
CA MET A 1 11.97 -55.84 53.50
C MET A 1 12.64 -54.66 54.18
N ARG A 2 11.90 -53.55 54.32
CA ARG A 2 12.34 -52.18 54.60
C ARG A 2 13.12 -52.05 55.92
N ARG A 3 14.18 -51.24 55.93
CA ARG A 3 14.81 -50.70 57.15
C ARG A 3 14.33 -49.26 57.37
N SER A 4 13.81 -49.02 58.57
CA SER A 4 13.52 -47.71 59.15
C SER A 4 14.43 -47.48 60.34
N TRP A 5 15.05 -46.30 60.45
CA TRP A 5 15.46 -45.71 61.72
C TRP A 5 15.36 -44.18 61.61
N ARG A 6 14.74 -43.56 62.63
CA ARG A 6 14.75 -42.11 62.93
C ARG A 6 16.10 -41.76 63.60
N THR A 7 16.66 -40.56 63.48
CA THR A 7 16.37 -39.33 64.26
C THR A 7 17.04 -38.06 63.65
N PRO A 8 16.79 -36.82 64.16
CA PRO A 8 16.67 -35.57 63.36
C PRO A 8 17.79 -34.51 63.55
N THR A 9 17.82 -33.48 62.68
CA THR A 9 17.88 -31.99 62.97
C THR A 9 18.33 -31.18 61.74
N GLY A 10 17.77 -29.97 61.52
CA GLY A 10 18.31 -28.94 60.60
C GLY A 10 17.26 -28.05 59.90
N PRO A 11 17.29 -26.69 60.03
CA PRO A 11 16.20 -25.81 59.62
C PRO A 11 16.33 -25.20 58.20
N SER A 12 15.19 -24.67 57.76
CA SER A 12 14.88 -23.93 56.52
C SER A 12 15.77 -22.73 56.20
N GLY A 13 16.06 -22.51 54.91
CA GLY A 13 16.57 -21.23 54.39
C GLY A 13 16.38 -21.07 52.88
N ARG A 14 15.40 -20.25 52.47
CA ARG A 14 15.34 -19.61 51.14
C ARG A 14 16.14 -18.31 51.20
N SER A 15 17.05 -18.05 50.26
CA SER A 15 17.60 -16.71 50.04
C SER A 15 17.41 -16.25 48.59
N SER A 16 16.67 -15.17 48.45
CA SER A 16 16.46 -14.37 47.24
C SER A 16 17.72 -13.59 46.86
N ALA A 17 18.13 -13.66 45.60
CA ALA A 17 19.21 -12.82 45.07
C ALA A 17 18.70 -11.39 44.80
N ASN A 18 19.33 -10.40 45.41
CA ASN A 18 18.93 -9.00 45.44
C ASN A 18 19.32 -8.25 44.14
N PRO A 19 18.38 -7.67 43.37
CA PRO A 19 18.64 -7.00 42.07
C PRO A 19 19.54 -5.75 42.14
N CYS A 20 19.79 -5.20 43.32
CA CYS A 20 20.67 -4.04 43.51
C CYS A 20 22.16 -4.39 43.38
N ALA A 21 22.59 -5.60 43.78
CA ALA A 21 24.01 -6.00 43.74
C ALA A 21 24.51 -6.20 42.29
N ALA A 22 23.66 -6.75 41.42
CA ALA A 22 23.98 -6.96 40.00
C ALA A 22 24.10 -5.63 39.21
N ARG A 23 23.41 -4.58 39.67
CA ARG A 23 23.43 -3.25 39.04
C ARG A 23 24.67 -2.43 39.47
N ALA A 24 25.16 -2.64 40.70
CA ALA A 24 26.40 -2.04 41.18
C ALA A 24 27.65 -2.61 40.48
N MET A 25 27.69 -3.93 40.25
CA MET A 25 28.84 -4.59 39.61
C MET A 25 29.00 -4.20 38.13
N ARG A 26 27.89 -3.98 37.40
CA ARG A 26 27.94 -3.47 36.00
C ARG A 26 28.37 -2.01 35.90
N ARG A 27 28.08 -1.18 36.91
CA ARG A 27 28.55 0.21 36.97
C ARG A 27 30.05 0.30 37.31
N ALA A 28 30.58 -0.59 38.14
CA ALA A 28 32.01 -0.64 38.48
C ALA A 28 32.88 -1.04 37.27
N VAL A 29 32.44 -2.00 36.45
CA VAL A 29 33.18 -2.44 35.24
C VAL A 29 33.15 -1.38 34.13
N ALA A 30 32.08 -0.57 34.03
CA ALA A 30 32.01 0.54 33.09
C ALA A 30 32.89 1.74 33.52
N ALA A 31 33.04 1.97 34.82
CA ALA A 31 33.87 3.04 35.38
C ALA A 31 35.38 2.80 35.19
N ASP A 32 35.87 1.56 35.31
CA ASP A 32 37.29 1.21 35.10
C ASP A 32 37.73 1.31 33.62
N ARG A 33 36.79 1.13 32.68
CA ARG A 33 37.06 1.29 31.24
C ARG A 33 37.16 2.77 30.82
N PHE A 34 36.37 3.65 31.45
CA PHE A 34 36.37 5.09 31.16
C PHE A 34 37.54 5.84 31.81
N SER A 35 38.02 5.39 32.98
CA SER A 35 39.19 5.97 33.65
C SER A 35 40.50 5.69 32.88
N ARG A 36 40.67 4.49 32.33
CA ARG A 36 41.84 4.11 31.51
C ARG A 36 41.91 4.86 30.17
N LEU A 37 40.77 5.08 29.51
CA LEU A 37 40.70 5.88 28.27
C LEU A 37 40.97 7.38 28.53
N ARG A 38 40.50 7.93 29.66
CA ARG A 38 40.82 9.31 30.07
C ARG A 38 42.27 9.52 30.53
N ALA A 39 42.95 8.48 31.01
CA ALA A 39 44.38 8.54 31.35
C ALA A 39 45.28 8.48 30.11
N MET A 40 44.88 7.74 29.06
CA MET A 40 45.58 7.70 27.77
C MET A 40 45.41 8.99 26.95
N ALA A 41 44.24 9.65 27.03
CA ALA A 41 43.97 10.89 26.30
C ALA A 41 44.60 12.17 26.92
N ARG A 42 45.25 12.08 28.09
CA ARG A 42 45.91 13.21 28.76
C ARG A 42 47.44 13.24 28.63
N ARG A 43 48.03 12.32 27.86
CA ARG A 43 49.48 12.27 27.58
C ARG A 43 49.74 12.20 26.08
N SER A 44 49.37 13.24 25.35
CA SER A 44 49.91 13.50 24.01
C SER A 44 49.69 14.97 23.66
N HIS A 45 50.71 15.78 23.88
CA HIS A 45 50.84 17.07 23.21
C HIS A 45 51.62 16.84 21.91
N ASP A 46 50.98 17.26 20.84
CA ASP A 46 51.46 17.51 19.47
C ASP A 46 51.64 16.32 18.50
N PRO A 47 51.13 16.46 17.24
CA PRO A 47 50.91 15.39 16.28
C PRO A 47 52.02 15.34 15.22
N GLY A 48 52.36 14.12 14.79
CA GLY A 48 53.26 13.86 13.67
C GLY A 48 54.64 13.37 14.12
N ARG A 49 55.05 12.23 13.53
CA ARG A 49 56.31 11.49 13.76
C ARG A 49 56.38 10.70 15.07
N ALA A 50 56.03 9.42 15.00
CA ALA A 50 56.85 8.31 15.55
C ALA A 50 56.12 6.97 15.42
N VAL A 51 55.84 6.52 14.20
CA VAL A 51 55.63 5.08 13.95
C VAL A 51 56.44 4.70 12.72
N ASN A 52 57.75 4.75 12.89
CA ASN A 52 58.64 3.91 12.10
C ASN A 52 59.92 3.67 12.89
N ARG A 53 59.83 2.91 13.98
CA ARG A 53 60.99 2.22 14.55
C ARG A 53 60.59 0.91 15.23
N ILE A 54 60.99 -0.15 14.52
CA ILE A 54 61.72 -1.31 15.04
C ILE A 54 60.84 -2.46 15.55
N ALA A 55 60.76 -3.44 14.65
CA ALA A 55 60.48 -4.84 14.88
C ALA A 55 61.39 -5.46 15.96
N GLY A 56 60.86 -6.39 16.74
CA GLY A 56 61.69 -7.23 17.62
C GLY A 56 60.95 -7.99 18.73
N ARG A 57 60.25 -9.07 18.35
CA ARG A 57 59.82 -10.24 19.18
C ARG A 57 58.83 -10.00 20.35
N PRO A 58 57.93 -10.97 20.60
CA PRO A 58 58.26 -11.92 21.67
C PRO A 58 57.85 -13.38 21.40
N PHE A 59 58.68 -14.26 21.97
CA PHE A 59 58.41 -15.55 22.59
C PHE A 59 57.17 -16.37 22.18
N THR A 60 57.51 -17.53 21.62
CA THR A 60 56.73 -18.77 21.52
C THR A 60 56.31 -19.32 22.89
N CYS A 61 55.08 -19.82 22.99
CA CYS A 61 54.77 -21.02 23.76
C CYS A 61 53.99 -21.96 22.83
N ARG A 62 54.64 -23.09 22.48
CA ARG A 62 54.15 -24.15 21.60
C ARG A 62 53.81 -25.35 22.48
N ILE A 63 52.62 -25.91 22.30
CA ILE A 63 52.37 -27.34 22.52
C ILE A 63 51.60 -27.84 21.29
N ASP A 64 52.30 -28.70 20.54
CA ASP A 64 51.88 -29.54 19.41
C ASP A 64 50.80 -30.55 19.86
N SER A 65 50.05 -31.33 19.07
CA SER A 65 49.73 -31.50 17.65
C SER A 65 48.73 -32.68 17.62
N ALA A 66 47.66 -32.63 16.83
CA ALA A 66 47.00 -33.85 16.34
C ALA A 66 46.28 -33.56 15.02
N GLN A 67 46.76 -34.21 13.97
CA GLN A 67 46.22 -34.22 12.61
C GLN A 67 44.94 -35.05 12.56
N GLY A 68 43.99 -34.65 11.70
CA GLY A 68 42.76 -35.42 11.45
C GLY A 68 41.85 -34.78 10.40
N THR A 69 42.25 -34.92 9.13
CA THR A 69 41.45 -35.08 7.90
C THR A 69 39.99 -34.55 7.83
N MET A 70 39.76 -33.65 6.85
CA MET A 70 38.45 -33.32 6.25
C MET A 70 37.79 -34.51 5.54
N PRO A 71 36.46 -34.51 5.40
CA PRO A 71 35.84 -34.26 4.08
C PRO A 71 34.75 -33.18 4.21
N GLY A 72 34.61 -32.20 3.31
CA GLY A 72 34.38 -32.39 1.88
C GLY A 72 32.87 -32.36 1.59
N LEU A 73 32.25 -31.18 1.67
CA LEU A 73 30.93 -30.90 1.08
C LEU A 73 31.03 -29.59 0.31
N GLU A 74 31.61 -29.70 -0.89
CA GLU A 74 31.42 -28.75 -1.97
C GLU A 74 29.94 -28.76 -2.36
N HIS A 75 29.19 -27.74 -1.96
CA HIS A 75 28.01 -27.37 -2.74
C HIS A 75 28.51 -26.54 -3.91
N GLY A 76 28.61 -27.21 -5.05
CA GLY A 76 28.99 -26.65 -6.33
C GLY A 76 28.24 -25.35 -6.62
N ASP A 77 29.03 -24.36 -7.01
CA ASP A 77 28.58 -23.19 -7.75
C ASP A 77 27.84 -23.64 -9.01
N VAL A 78 26.51 -23.74 -8.91
CA VAL A 78 25.64 -23.74 -10.10
C VAL A 78 25.60 -22.30 -10.60
N ALA A 79 26.64 -21.94 -11.34
CA ALA A 79 26.73 -20.76 -12.18
C ALA A 79 25.73 -20.90 -13.36
N GLY A 80 24.44 -20.78 -13.04
CA GLY A 80 23.35 -20.83 -14.02
C GLY A 80 22.04 -20.19 -13.54
N GLY A 81 21.88 -19.95 -12.22
CA GLY A 81 20.63 -19.42 -11.64
C GLY A 81 20.59 -17.92 -11.35
N ARG A 82 21.63 -17.14 -11.72
CA ARG A 82 21.76 -15.72 -11.31
C ARG A 82 21.00 -14.72 -12.19
N MET A 83 20.26 -15.14 -13.21
CA MET A 83 19.59 -14.22 -14.15
C MET A 83 18.15 -13.83 -13.77
N PHE A 84 17.55 -14.45 -12.74
CA PHE A 84 16.11 -14.29 -12.44
C PHE A 84 15.78 -13.97 -10.98
N ARG A 85 16.68 -13.33 -10.22
CA ARG A 85 16.29 -12.64 -8.98
C ARG A 85 15.91 -11.21 -9.33
N THR A 86 14.63 -10.95 -9.55
CA THR A 86 14.11 -9.59 -9.68
C THR A 86 14.50 -8.78 -8.44
N ASP A 87 15.32 -7.74 -8.63
CA ASP A 87 15.88 -6.80 -7.65
C ASP A 87 14.82 -6.01 -6.83
N LEU A 88 13.55 -6.38 -6.94
CA LEU A 88 12.42 -5.68 -6.32
C LEU A 88 12.44 -5.72 -4.78
N SER A 89 13.05 -6.74 -4.17
CA SER A 89 12.94 -6.99 -2.72
C SER A 89 14.12 -6.48 -1.88
N ARG A 90 15.32 -6.32 -2.45
CA ARG A 90 16.53 -6.06 -1.65
C ARG A 90 16.75 -4.58 -1.31
N ALA A 91 16.14 -3.68 -2.07
CA ALA A 91 16.38 -2.25 -1.94
C ALA A 91 15.14 -1.43 -1.55
N ASN A 92 13.91 -1.97 -1.72
CA ASN A 92 12.71 -1.14 -1.73
C ASN A 92 12.33 -0.52 -0.37
N SER A 93 12.42 0.79 -0.30
CA SER A 93 12.04 1.58 0.88
C SER A 93 10.63 1.31 1.40
N LEU A 94 9.63 0.99 0.56
CA LEU A 94 8.25 0.72 1.00
C LEU A 94 8.15 -0.51 1.92
N VAL A 95 8.71 -1.63 1.48
CA VAL A 95 8.69 -2.89 2.25
C VAL A 95 9.57 -2.76 3.49
N GLN A 96 10.69 -2.04 3.40
CA GLN A 96 11.57 -1.80 4.54
C GLN A 96 10.95 -0.85 5.58
N LEU A 97 10.16 0.14 5.15
CA LEU A 97 9.43 1.05 6.05
C LEU A 97 8.38 0.30 6.89
N ALA A 98 7.81 -0.78 6.36
CA ALA A 98 6.97 -1.74 7.11
C ALA A 98 7.73 -2.36 8.29
N GLY A 99 8.96 -2.80 8.06
CA GLY A 99 9.78 -3.48 9.06
C GLY A 99 10.35 -2.59 10.17
N ARG A 100 10.35 -1.26 10.01
CA ARG A 100 10.80 -0.31 11.05
C ARG A 100 9.74 -0.04 12.13
N ALA A 101 8.59 -0.70 12.05
CA ALA A 101 7.51 -0.54 13.01
C ALA A 101 7.84 -1.11 14.40
N ARG A 102 7.31 -0.48 15.44
CA ARG A 102 7.28 -1.08 16.79
C ARG A 102 6.36 -2.30 16.84
N ARG A 103 5.27 -2.30 16.06
CA ARG A 103 4.33 -3.41 15.94
C ARG A 103 3.78 -3.44 14.51
N VAL A 104 3.98 -4.54 13.79
CA VAL A 104 3.37 -4.74 12.46
C VAL A 104 2.11 -5.59 12.64
N THR A 105 1.01 -5.22 11.98
CA THR A 105 -0.24 -6.00 11.97
C THR A 105 0.05 -7.46 11.59
N PRO A 106 -0.53 -8.46 12.28
CA PRO A 106 -0.40 -9.85 11.87
C PRO A 106 -0.91 -10.06 10.44
N TRP A 107 -0.20 -10.87 9.65
CA TRP A 107 -0.51 -11.08 8.23
C TRP A 107 -1.92 -11.61 8.01
N TYR A 108 -2.45 -12.42 8.94
CA TYR A 108 -3.80 -12.95 8.87
C TYR A 108 -4.87 -11.93 9.29
N ILE A 109 -4.52 -10.81 9.95
CA ILE A 109 -5.45 -9.73 10.33
C ILE A 109 -5.51 -8.65 9.26
N ALA A 110 -4.40 -8.37 8.56
CA ALA A 110 -4.32 -7.29 7.58
C ALA A 110 -5.38 -7.37 6.47
N PRO A 111 -5.69 -8.56 5.88
CA PRO A 111 -6.82 -8.73 4.96
C PRO A 111 -8.17 -8.30 5.56
N PHE A 112 -8.46 -8.68 6.81
CA PHE A 112 -9.70 -8.30 7.47
C PHE A 112 -9.79 -6.80 7.72
N VAL A 113 -8.68 -6.14 8.05
CA VAL A 113 -8.64 -4.68 8.18
C VAL A 113 -8.96 -4.01 6.85
N ALA A 114 -8.37 -4.49 5.76
CA ALA A 114 -8.67 -3.96 4.42
C ALA A 114 -10.15 -4.14 4.05
N VAL A 115 -10.70 -5.33 4.30
CA VAL A 115 -12.12 -5.62 4.06
C VAL A 115 -13.04 -4.82 4.99
N LEU A 116 -12.65 -4.55 6.24
CA LEU A 116 -13.46 -3.74 7.15
C LEU A 116 -13.46 -2.26 6.76
N VAL A 117 -12.29 -1.71 6.42
CA VAL A 117 -12.16 -0.31 6.00
C VAL A 117 -12.93 -0.05 4.70
N PHE A 118 -12.81 -0.97 3.73
CA PHE A 118 -13.50 -0.82 2.44
C PHE A 118 -14.97 -1.30 2.48
N GLY A 119 -15.27 -2.37 3.21
CA GLY A 119 -16.63 -2.89 3.37
C GLY A 119 -17.53 -1.95 4.16
N GLY A 120 -16.98 -1.21 5.15
CA GLY A 120 -17.69 -0.14 5.83
C GLY A 120 -18.06 1.02 4.90
N LEU A 121 -17.26 1.25 3.85
CA LEU A 121 -17.53 2.27 2.83
C LEU A 121 -18.66 1.84 1.88
N ALA A 122 -18.63 0.61 1.37
CA ALA A 122 -19.70 0.07 0.52
C ALA A 122 -21.07 0.07 1.25
N GLN A 123 -21.06 -0.20 2.57
CA GLN A 123 -22.27 -0.13 3.39
C GLN A 123 -22.72 1.31 3.69
N PHE A 124 -21.79 2.27 3.74
CA PHE A 124 -22.12 3.68 3.89
C PHE A 124 -22.85 4.22 2.66
N THR A 125 -22.44 3.85 1.44
CA THR A 125 -23.14 4.22 0.20
C THR A 125 -24.52 3.58 0.09
N ASP A 126 -24.66 2.33 0.54
CA ASP A 126 -25.96 1.65 0.61
C ASP A 126 -26.92 2.32 1.61
N LEU A 127 -26.39 2.91 2.70
CA LEU A 127 -27.16 3.61 3.72
C LEU A 127 -27.92 4.83 3.18
N PHE A 128 -27.38 5.49 2.15
CA PHE A 128 -27.95 6.69 1.53
C PHE A 128 -28.71 6.41 0.22
N GLY A 129 -28.98 5.14 -0.08
CA GLY A 129 -30.02 4.74 -1.02
C GLY A 129 -29.59 4.51 -2.46
N TYR A 130 -28.32 4.20 -2.73
CA TYR A 130 -28.00 3.50 -3.98
C TYR A 130 -28.53 2.06 -3.87
N LYS A 131 -29.39 1.65 -4.80
CA LYS A 131 -29.95 0.29 -4.84
C LYS A 131 -29.14 -0.54 -5.84
N PRO A 132 -28.25 -1.44 -5.40
CA PRO A 132 -27.85 -2.55 -6.26
C PRO A 132 -29.08 -3.44 -6.57
N PRO A 133 -29.07 -4.18 -7.69
CA PRO A 133 -30.15 -5.08 -8.09
C PRO A 133 -30.52 -6.07 -6.97
N LYS A 134 -31.80 -6.46 -6.91
CA LYS A 134 -32.47 -7.09 -5.75
C LYS A 134 -32.00 -8.50 -5.36
N ASP A 135 -30.94 -9.04 -5.96
CA ASP A 135 -30.72 -10.48 -6.01
C ASP A 135 -29.36 -10.92 -5.45
N MET A 136 -28.98 -10.50 -4.23
CA MET A 136 -27.83 -11.11 -3.55
C MET A 136 -28.08 -11.41 -2.06
N PRO A 137 -27.98 -12.68 -1.62
CA PRO A 137 -28.03 -13.07 -0.22
C PRO A 137 -26.65 -13.01 0.46
N GLY A 138 -26.57 -12.28 1.58
CA GLY A 138 -25.68 -12.58 2.72
C GLY A 138 -24.40 -11.74 2.90
N ALA A 139 -24.29 -11.04 4.04
CA ALA A 139 -23.15 -11.16 4.97
C ALA A 139 -23.33 -10.36 6.29
N THR A 140 -23.56 -11.10 7.39
CA THR A 140 -23.09 -10.86 8.78
C THR A 140 -23.70 -9.73 9.63
N LEU A 141 -23.58 -9.88 10.96
CA LEU A 141 -24.08 -9.03 12.08
C LEU A 141 -24.16 -7.51 11.82
N TRP A 142 -23.28 -6.96 10.99
CA TRP A 142 -23.26 -5.55 10.60
C TRP A 142 -24.36 -5.16 9.61
N GLY A 143 -24.79 -6.07 8.73
CA GLY A 143 -25.96 -5.90 7.88
C GLY A 143 -27.24 -5.70 8.70
N GLY A 144 -27.33 -6.31 9.89
CA GLY A 144 -28.42 -6.07 10.85
C GLY A 144 -28.37 -4.67 11.46
N LEU A 145 -27.19 -4.16 11.80
CA LEU A 145 -27.02 -2.79 12.32
C LEU A 145 -27.32 -1.73 11.25
N VAL A 146 -26.86 -1.96 10.01
CA VAL A 146 -27.15 -1.09 8.86
C VAL A 146 -28.64 -1.13 8.51
N GLN A 147 -29.28 -2.31 8.48
CA GLN A 147 -30.72 -2.42 8.25
C GLN A 147 -31.57 -1.87 9.40
N PHE A 148 -31.03 -1.84 10.62
CA PHE A 148 -31.69 -1.21 11.77
C PHE A 148 -31.53 0.31 11.77
N LEU A 149 -30.34 0.84 11.44
CA LEU A 149 -30.09 2.28 11.42
C LEU A 149 -30.60 2.97 10.14
N ALA A 150 -30.55 2.32 8.97
CA ALA A 150 -30.90 2.93 7.69
C ALA A 150 -32.36 3.41 7.60
N PRO A 151 -33.40 2.69 8.04
CA PRO A 151 -34.78 3.18 7.99
C PRO A 151 -35.03 4.37 8.91
N HIS A 152 -34.27 4.50 10.01
CA HIS A 152 -34.50 5.52 11.03
C HIS A 152 -33.60 6.77 10.85
N ALA A 153 -32.39 6.61 10.31
CA ALA A 153 -31.49 7.73 10.00
C ALA A 153 -31.62 8.22 8.55
N ALA A 154 -31.92 7.34 7.59
CA ALA A 154 -31.85 7.68 6.16
C ALA A 154 -33.21 7.98 5.51
N ARG A 155 -34.37 7.64 6.10
CA ARG A 155 -35.68 7.96 5.48
C ARG A 155 -35.89 9.46 5.22
N PRO A 156 -35.60 10.39 6.15
CA PRO A 156 -35.71 11.82 5.88
C PRO A 156 -34.76 12.26 4.77
N VAL A 157 -33.54 11.71 4.76
CA VAL A 157 -32.51 12.00 3.75
C VAL A 157 -32.92 11.48 2.38
N VAL A 158 -33.46 10.26 2.28
CA VAL A 158 -33.93 9.65 1.03
C VAL A 158 -35.16 10.38 0.48
N VAL A 159 -36.08 10.82 1.33
CA VAL A 159 -37.23 11.65 0.92
C VAL A 159 -36.76 13.03 0.45
N TRP A 160 -35.80 13.64 1.14
CA TRP A 160 -35.17 14.89 0.73
C TRP A 160 -34.43 14.73 -0.60
N LEU A 161 -33.64 13.68 -0.78
CA LEU A 161 -32.92 13.33 -2.02
C LEU A 161 -33.87 13.16 -3.20
N LYS A 162 -35.05 12.54 -3.01
CA LYS A 162 -36.08 12.42 -4.07
C LYS A 162 -36.65 13.76 -4.53
N GLY A 163 -36.53 14.82 -3.73
CA GLY A 163 -36.94 16.18 -4.11
C GLY A 163 -35.85 16.97 -4.84
N ILE A 164 -34.65 16.41 -5.01
CA ILE A 164 -33.51 17.06 -5.64
C ILE A 164 -33.46 16.67 -7.11
N SER A 165 -33.16 17.64 -7.98
CA SER A 165 -32.98 17.35 -9.41
C SER A 165 -31.79 16.42 -9.65
N ASP A 166 -31.89 15.53 -10.64
CA ASP A 166 -30.80 14.63 -11.04
C ASP A 166 -29.50 15.38 -11.33
N ARG A 167 -29.61 16.60 -11.87
CA ARG A 167 -28.47 17.50 -12.12
C ARG A 167 -27.79 17.92 -10.81
N THR A 168 -28.55 18.34 -9.80
CA THR A 168 -27.98 18.73 -8.51
C THR A 168 -27.34 17.53 -7.82
N TYR A 169 -27.95 16.36 -7.94
CA TYR A 169 -27.41 15.14 -7.37
C TYR A 169 -26.06 14.75 -7.99
N THR A 170 -26.03 14.59 -9.31
CA THR A 170 -24.82 14.16 -10.04
C THR A 170 -23.70 15.19 -9.97
N MET A 171 -24.00 16.49 -9.99
CA MET A 171 -22.97 17.54 -9.94
C MET A 171 -22.35 17.74 -8.56
N TRP A 172 -23.09 17.49 -7.48
CA TRP A 172 -22.69 17.93 -6.14
C TRP A 172 -22.83 16.86 -5.06
N ILE A 173 -23.95 16.16 -5.02
CA ILE A 173 -24.28 15.27 -3.91
C ILE A 173 -23.53 13.94 -4.02
N GLY A 174 -23.50 13.33 -5.21
CA GLY A 174 -22.69 12.14 -5.48
C GLY A 174 -21.20 12.33 -5.13
N PRO A 175 -20.54 13.35 -5.69
CA PRO A 175 -19.15 13.68 -5.36
C PRO A 175 -18.91 13.93 -3.86
N PHE A 176 -19.86 14.59 -3.19
CA PHE A 176 -19.79 14.85 -1.74
C PHE A 176 -19.85 13.55 -0.91
N PHE A 177 -20.77 12.64 -1.24
CA PHE A 177 -20.83 11.33 -0.57
C PHE A 177 -19.58 10.50 -0.82
N MET A 178 -19.03 10.54 -2.04
CA MET A 178 -17.75 9.90 -2.35
C MET A 178 -16.63 10.45 -1.44
N LEU A 179 -16.53 11.78 -1.31
CA LEU A 179 -15.53 12.41 -0.47
C LEU A 179 -15.66 12.03 1.01
N ILE A 180 -16.88 12.02 1.56
CA ILE A 180 -17.10 11.61 2.95
C ILE A 180 -16.76 10.14 3.14
N GLY A 181 -17.26 9.27 2.27
CA GLY A 181 -17.06 7.83 2.40
C GLY A 181 -15.58 7.45 2.37
N PHE A 182 -14.85 7.88 1.34
CA PHE A 182 -13.41 7.61 1.26
C PHE A 182 -12.58 8.42 2.26
N GLY A 183 -13.09 9.57 2.73
CA GLY A 183 -12.54 10.31 3.86
C GLY A 183 -12.61 9.52 5.18
N ILE A 184 -13.70 8.80 5.42
CA ILE A 184 -13.83 7.87 6.55
C ILE A 184 -12.85 6.71 6.39
N ALA A 185 -12.68 6.15 5.18
CA ALA A 185 -11.69 5.10 4.93
C ALA A 185 -10.26 5.56 5.27
N TRP A 186 -9.90 6.79 4.87
CA TRP A 186 -8.64 7.44 5.29
C TRP A 186 -8.52 7.56 6.80
N LEU A 187 -9.56 8.03 7.48
CA LEU A 187 -9.56 8.19 8.94
C LEU A 187 -9.37 6.83 9.64
N LEU A 188 -10.11 5.80 9.23
CA LEU A 188 -9.99 4.45 9.80
C LEU A 188 -8.60 3.87 9.59
N LEU A 189 -8.03 4.03 8.39
CA LEU A 189 -6.66 3.60 8.11
C LEU A 189 -5.64 4.38 8.96
N TYR A 190 -5.80 5.69 9.09
CA TYR A 190 -4.97 6.53 9.94
C TYR A 190 -5.02 6.08 11.40
N LEU A 191 -6.22 5.92 11.96
CA LEU A 191 -6.40 5.45 13.34
C LEU A 191 -5.78 4.06 13.54
N TRP A 192 -5.94 3.14 12.58
CA TRP A 192 -5.31 1.82 12.65
C TRP A 192 -3.78 1.91 12.70
N VAL A 193 -3.16 2.62 11.76
CA VAL A 193 -1.70 2.75 11.67
C VAL A 193 -1.12 3.48 12.90
N ARG A 194 -1.82 4.50 13.41
CA ARG A 194 -1.34 5.30 14.55
C ARG A 194 -1.56 4.62 15.90
N LEU A 195 -2.75 4.06 16.12
CA LEU A 195 -3.17 3.54 17.43
C LEU A 195 -2.89 2.04 17.60
N VAL A 196 -2.92 1.25 16.52
CA VAL A 196 -2.70 -0.20 16.57
C VAL A 196 -1.26 -0.56 16.22
N GLU A 197 -0.73 -0.03 15.12
CA GLU A 197 0.66 -0.30 14.71
C GLU A 197 1.70 0.58 15.42
N TRP A 198 1.28 1.71 15.99
CA TRP A 198 2.17 2.70 16.63
C TRP A 198 3.27 3.20 15.68
N ARG A 199 2.90 3.45 14.42
CA ARG A 199 3.84 3.90 13.37
C ARG A 199 3.53 5.31 12.89
N PRO A 200 4.52 6.08 12.41
CA PRO A 200 4.26 7.31 11.67
C PRO A 200 3.50 7.02 10.38
N PHE A 201 2.51 7.85 10.04
CA PHE A 201 1.63 7.58 8.91
C PHE A 201 2.35 7.60 7.56
N HIS A 202 3.40 8.40 7.41
CA HIS A 202 4.23 8.42 6.20
C HIS A 202 4.88 7.06 5.85
N THR A 203 4.90 6.10 6.79
CA THR A 203 5.52 4.77 6.60
C THR A 203 4.70 3.81 5.73
N ILE A 204 3.47 4.20 5.33
CA ILE A 204 2.69 3.47 4.31
C ILE A 204 3.04 3.91 2.88
N GLY A 205 4.19 4.58 2.68
CA GLY A 205 4.63 5.03 1.36
C GLY A 205 4.32 6.47 1.01
N LEU A 206 3.80 7.24 1.96
CA LEU A 206 3.51 8.68 1.83
C LEU A 206 4.70 9.56 2.24
N GLY A 207 5.92 9.08 2.05
CA GLY A 207 7.13 9.88 2.26
C GLY A 207 7.20 11.04 1.27
N LEU A 208 7.69 12.20 1.68
CA LEU A 208 7.78 13.39 0.80
C LEU A 208 8.98 13.37 -0.14
N HIS A 209 9.95 12.48 0.09
CA HIS A 209 11.11 12.34 -0.77
C HIS A 209 10.69 11.97 -2.19
N ARG A 210 11.02 12.83 -3.17
CA ARG A 210 10.63 12.70 -4.58
C ARG A 210 9.11 12.57 -4.80
N ALA A 211 8.29 13.05 -3.87
CA ALA A 211 6.83 13.02 -4.02
C ALA A 211 6.39 13.77 -5.28
N GLY A 212 6.91 14.97 -5.53
CA GLY A 212 6.59 15.75 -6.74
C GLY A 212 6.95 15.03 -8.05
N VAL A 213 8.11 14.37 -8.10
CA VAL A 213 8.52 13.56 -9.28
C VAL A 213 7.60 12.34 -9.44
N SER A 214 7.25 11.67 -8.34
CA SER A 214 6.35 10.51 -8.36
C SER A 214 4.95 10.91 -8.82
N LEU A 215 4.42 12.02 -8.33
CA LEU A 215 3.16 12.60 -8.77
C LEU A 215 3.20 12.90 -10.27
N LEU A 216 4.24 13.58 -10.75
CA LEU A 216 4.39 13.91 -12.17
C LEU A 216 4.42 12.65 -13.05
N ILE A 217 5.16 11.61 -12.66
CA ILE A 217 5.18 10.33 -13.36
C ILE A 217 3.79 9.72 -13.42
N GLY A 218 3.08 9.69 -12.28
CA GLY A 218 1.72 9.15 -12.21
C GLY A 218 0.75 9.89 -13.12
N VAL A 219 0.74 11.23 -13.08
CA VAL A 219 -0.12 12.08 -13.91
C VAL A 219 0.17 11.86 -15.40
N LEU A 220 1.44 11.97 -15.82
CA LEU A 220 1.81 11.86 -17.23
C LEU A 220 1.51 10.47 -17.77
N LEU A 221 1.81 9.43 -17.00
CA LEU A 221 1.57 8.04 -17.41
C LEU A 221 0.06 7.76 -17.50
N ALA A 222 -0.75 8.28 -16.58
CA ALA A 222 -2.21 8.12 -16.65
C ALA A 222 -2.79 8.84 -17.86
N LEU A 223 -2.45 10.12 -18.09
CA LEU A 223 -2.92 10.87 -19.26
C LEU A 223 -2.52 10.18 -20.57
N PHE A 224 -1.29 9.68 -20.66
CA PHE A 224 -0.83 8.93 -21.82
C PHE A 224 -1.65 7.66 -22.04
N MET A 225 -1.81 6.85 -21.00
CA MET A 225 -2.51 5.56 -21.11
C MET A 225 -4.00 5.74 -21.38
N THR A 226 -4.68 6.67 -20.71
CA THR A 226 -6.11 6.92 -20.95
C THR A 226 -6.34 7.50 -22.34
N SER A 227 -5.47 8.41 -22.79
CA SER A 227 -5.52 8.91 -24.17
C SER A 227 -5.32 7.79 -25.18
N ALA A 228 -4.39 6.84 -24.93
CA ALA A 228 -4.18 5.69 -25.80
C ALA A 228 -5.42 4.79 -25.88
N VAL A 229 -6.11 4.52 -24.76
CA VAL A 229 -7.38 3.78 -24.73
C VAL A 229 -8.43 4.53 -25.56
N MET A 230 -8.64 5.82 -25.31
CA MET A 230 -9.67 6.60 -25.99
C MET A 230 -9.41 6.73 -27.49
N VAL A 231 -8.17 7.05 -27.90
CA VAL A 231 -7.79 7.12 -29.31
C VAL A 231 -7.98 5.77 -30.00
N GLY A 232 -7.60 4.67 -29.35
CA GLY A 232 -7.83 3.32 -29.87
C GLY A 232 -9.33 3.04 -30.10
N LEU A 233 -10.18 3.41 -29.15
CA LEU A 233 -11.64 3.27 -29.28
C LEU A 233 -12.22 4.18 -30.37
N MET A 234 -11.70 5.41 -30.53
CA MET A 234 -12.12 6.33 -31.59
C MET A 234 -11.75 5.81 -32.99
N ILE A 235 -10.50 5.37 -33.18
CA ILE A 235 -10.03 4.80 -34.45
C ILE A 235 -10.84 3.53 -34.78
N GLY A 236 -11.16 2.72 -33.76
CA GLY A 236 -12.00 1.54 -33.90
C GLY A 236 -13.49 1.83 -34.11
N GLY A 237 -13.92 3.10 -34.18
CA GLY A 237 -15.32 3.49 -34.34
C GLY A 237 -16.23 3.06 -33.19
N GLN A 238 -15.67 2.84 -31.99
CA GLN A 238 -16.38 2.31 -30.83
C GLN A 238 -17.05 3.40 -29.97
N LEU A 239 -16.74 4.67 -30.21
CA LEU A 239 -17.31 5.83 -29.50
C LEU A 239 -18.18 6.68 -30.41
N GLN A 240 -19.19 7.32 -29.83
CA GLN A 240 -20.01 8.33 -30.50
C GLN A 240 -20.23 9.56 -29.60
N PRO A 241 -20.36 10.77 -30.15
CA PRO A 241 -20.73 11.93 -29.35
C PRO A 241 -22.13 11.76 -28.73
N ARG A 242 -22.28 12.13 -27.46
CA ARG A 242 -23.55 12.17 -26.74
C ARG A 242 -24.07 13.61 -26.67
N ILE A 243 -25.37 13.79 -26.85
CA ILE A 243 -26.04 15.06 -26.50
C ILE A 243 -26.17 15.12 -24.97
N ALA A 244 -25.32 15.92 -24.32
CA ALA A 244 -25.34 16.05 -22.87
C ALA A 244 -26.49 16.94 -22.38
N ALA A 245 -26.97 16.66 -21.17
CA ALA A 245 -27.96 17.49 -20.51
C ALA A 245 -27.44 18.93 -20.31
N PRO A 246 -28.30 19.96 -20.44
CA PRO A 246 -27.88 21.35 -20.30
C PRO A 246 -27.09 21.62 -19.00
N GLY A 247 -25.91 22.23 -19.16
CA GLY A 247 -25.06 22.62 -18.04
C GLY A 247 -24.37 21.47 -17.30
N THR A 248 -24.24 20.31 -17.94
CA THR A 248 -23.43 19.17 -17.46
C THR A 248 -22.14 18.97 -18.27
N THR A 249 -21.91 19.81 -19.29
CA THR A 249 -20.70 19.77 -20.13
C THR A 249 -20.02 21.12 -20.33
N GLY A 250 -18.74 21.05 -20.71
CA GLY A 250 -17.92 22.20 -21.08
C GLY A 250 -17.69 23.18 -19.92
N ALA A 251 -17.49 24.46 -20.27
CA ALA A 251 -17.13 25.50 -19.30
C ALA A 251 -18.13 25.65 -18.14
N VAL A 252 -19.43 25.43 -18.41
CA VAL A 252 -20.51 25.56 -17.41
C VAL A 252 -20.43 24.47 -16.33
N ALA A 253 -19.86 23.30 -16.66
CA ALA A 253 -19.71 22.18 -15.73
C ALA A 253 -18.41 22.20 -14.93
N MET A 254 -17.52 23.17 -15.17
CA MET A 254 -16.14 23.17 -14.64
C MET A 254 -16.05 23.10 -13.11
N ALA A 255 -17.02 23.67 -12.41
CA ALA A 255 -17.06 23.61 -10.95
C ALA A 255 -17.31 22.18 -10.45
N GLY A 256 -18.22 21.43 -11.08
CA GLY A 256 -18.45 20.01 -10.78
C GLY A 256 -17.27 19.13 -11.21
N ILE A 257 -16.70 19.40 -12.40
CA ILE A 257 -15.53 18.67 -12.93
C ILE A 257 -14.33 18.80 -12.00
N THR A 258 -14.10 20.00 -11.47
CA THR A 258 -13.02 20.27 -10.52
C THR A 258 -13.32 19.64 -9.16
N PHE A 259 -14.58 19.67 -8.71
CA PHE A 259 -14.96 19.00 -7.48
C PHE A 259 -14.75 17.50 -7.56
N MET A 260 -15.05 16.87 -8.70
CA MET A 260 -14.76 15.46 -8.93
C MET A 260 -13.28 15.14 -8.99
N LEU A 261 -12.41 16.05 -9.46
CA LEU A 261 -10.97 15.84 -9.36
C LEU A 261 -10.53 15.71 -7.89
N VAL A 262 -11.07 16.57 -7.01
CA VAL A 262 -10.80 16.49 -5.56
C VAL A 262 -11.36 15.19 -4.98
N ALA A 263 -12.59 14.83 -5.35
CA ALA A 263 -13.23 13.64 -4.84
C ALA A 263 -12.48 12.36 -5.29
N PHE A 264 -12.10 12.25 -6.57
CA PHE A 264 -11.26 11.16 -7.07
C PHE A 264 -9.87 11.15 -6.43
N THR A 265 -9.29 12.31 -6.12
CA THR A 265 -8.02 12.38 -5.39
C THR A 265 -8.16 11.70 -4.03
N VAL A 266 -9.23 11.99 -3.27
CA VAL A 266 -9.48 11.37 -1.97
C VAL A 266 -9.77 9.87 -2.13
N GLN A 267 -10.64 9.51 -3.07
CA GLN A 267 -11.03 8.13 -3.36
C GLN A 267 -9.82 7.26 -3.74
N ALA A 268 -9.18 7.57 -4.87
CA ALA A 268 -8.09 6.77 -5.41
C ALA A 268 -6.91 6.70 -4.43
N SER A 269 -6.55 7.80 -3.78
CA SER A 269 -5.44 7.80 -2.83
C SER A 269 -5.74 6.97 -1.57
N SER A 270 -6.99 6.91 -1.11
CA SER A 270 -7.37 6.08 0.03
C SER A 270 -7.24 4.58 -0.28
N GLU A 271 -7.62 4.19 -1.49
CA GLU A 271 -7.49 2.81 -1.96
C GLU A 271 -6.02 2.44 -2.13
N GLU A 272 -5.22 3.28 -2.78
CA GLU A 272 -3.79 3.04 -2.90
C GLU A 272 -3.09 2.98 -1.54
N ALA A 273 -3.47 3.85 -0.60
CA ALA A 273 -2.95 3.80 0.76
C ALA A 273 -3.32 2.51 1.50
N LEU A 274 -4.55 2.01 1.32
CA LEU A 274 -5.01 0.77 1.93
C LEU A 274 -4.34 -0.46 1.32
N TYR A 275 -4.37 -0.58 -0.01
CA TYR A 275 -3.94 -1.79 -0.71
C TYR A 275 -2.44 -1.82 -0.97
N ARG A 276 -1.83 -0.72 -1.44
CA ARG A 276 -0.39 -0.67 -1.78
C ARG A 276 0.43 -0.16 -0.60
N GLY A 277 -0.10 0.83 0.12
CA GLY A 277 0.60 1.42 1.26
C GLY A 277 0.63 0.53 2.49
N PHE A 278 -0.53 0.02 2.92
CA PHE A 278 -0.69 -0.76 4.14
C PHE A 278 -0.65 -2.27 3.87
N LEU A 279 -1.62 -2.82 3.15
CA LEU A 279 -1.80 -4.26 2.99
C LEU A 279 -0.60 -4.91 2.28
N MET A 280 -0.20 -4.41 1.10
CA MET A 280 0.95 -4.92 0.37
C MET A 280 2.23 -4.85 1.21
N SER A 281 2.45 -3.75 1.94
CA SER A 281 3.64 -3.56 2.79
C SER A 281 3.69 -4.54 3.96
N VAL A 282 2.58 -4.71 4.68
CA VAL A 282 2.48 -5.66 5.82
C VAL A 282 2.66 -7.10 5.34
N MET A 283 1.97 -7.49 4.27
CA MET A 283 2.03 -8.83 3.70
C MET A 283 3.42 -9.13 3.11
N SER A 284 4.03 -8.16 2.42
CA SER A 284 5.40 -8.30 1.88
C SER A 284 6.42 -8.52 2.99
N TYR A 285 6.29 -7.79 4.10
CA TYR A 285 7.20 -7.90 5.24
C TYR A 285 7.08 -9.25 5.95
N ARG A 286 5.86 -9.81 6.05
CA ARG A 286 5.60 -11.03 6.83
C ARG A 286 5.63 -12.32 6.04
N ALA A 287 5.18 -12.30 4.78
CA ALA A 287 4.98 -13.48 3.94
C ALA A 287 5.74 -13.41 2.61
N GLY A 288 6.55 -12.36 2.41
CA GLY A 288 7.34 -12.14 1.20
C GLY A 288 6.64 -11.31 0.14
N LEU A 289 7.43 -10.69 -0.73
CA LEU A 289 6.95 -9.72 -1.72
C LEU A 289 5.85 -10.27 -2.64
N ALA A 290 5.99 -11.52 -3.10
CA ALA A 290 5.01 -12.17 -3.96
C ALA A 290 3.64 -12.29 -3.27
N ALA A 291 3.61 -12.67 -1.99
CA ALA A 291 2.38 -12.72 -1.21
C ALA A 291 1.77 -11.33 -1.02
N GLY A 292 2.61 -10.31 -0.80
CA GLY A 292 2.16 -8.93 -0.69
C GLY A 292 1.49 -8.39 -1.94
N ILE A 293 2.10 -8.60 -3.10
CA ILE A 293 1.54 -8.21 -4.40
C ILE A 293 0.27 -9.02 -4.69
N GLY A 294 0.30 -10.34 -4.50
CA GLY A 294 -0.83 -11.21 -4.80
C GLY A 294 -2.06 -10.89 -3.95
N VAL A 295 -1.91 -10.78 -2.63
CA VAL A 295 -3.04 -10.52 -1.72
C VAL A 295 -3.61 -9.12 -1.91
N SER A 296 -2.78 -8.09 -2.09
CA SER A 296 -3.30 -6.74 -2.35
C SER A 296 -4.06 -6.67 -3.68
N THR A 297 -3.55 -7.32 -4.72
CA THR A 297 -4.17 -7.37 -6.05
C THR A 297 -5.52 -8.08 -6.02
N LEU A 298 -5.57 -9.28 -5.41
CA LEU A 298 -6.80 -10.07 -5.35
C LEU A 298 -7.87 -9.39 -4.51
N LEU A 299 -7.52 -8.83 -3.35
CA LEU A 299 -8.50 -8.13 -2.51
C LEU A 299 -8.98 -6.83 -3.14
N PHE A 300 -8.12 -6.11 -3.87
CA PHE A 300 -8.53 -4.94 -4.63
C PHE A 300 -9.58 -5.32 -5.69
N ALA A 301 -9.32 -6.33 -6.53
CA ALA A 301 -10.27 -6.76 -7.55
C ALA A 301 -11.59 -7.29 -6.94
N LEU A 302 -11.50 -8.07 -5.86
CA LEU A 302 -12.68 -8.60 -5.17
C LEU A 302 -13.55 -7.49 -4.56
N ALA A 303 -12.93 -6.43 -4.04
CA ALA A 303 -13.65 -5.29 -3.47
C ALA A 303 -14.56 -4.58 -4.49
N HIS A 304 -14.26 -4.72 -5.78
CA HIS A 304 -15.01 -4.12 -6.89
C HIS A 304 -16.04 -5.07 -7.52
N SER A 305 -16.09 -6.34 -7.09
CA SER A 305 -16.97 -7.37 -7.68
C SER A 305 -18.48 -7.10 -7.57
N ARG A 306 -18.87 -6.14 -6.72
CA ARG A 306 -20.28 -5.73 -6.51
C ARG A 306 -20.65 -4.46 -7.26
N ASN A 307 -19.70 -3.84 -7.95
CA ASN A 307 -20.00 -2.66 -8.76
C ASN A 307 -20.86 -3.06 -9.96
N HIS A 308 -21.66 -2.11 -10.44
CA HIS A 308 -22.51 -2.32 -11.60
C HIS A 308 -21.67 -2.66 -12.85
N GLY A 309 -22.17 -3.58 -13.69
CA GLY A 309 -21.47 -3.98 -14.91
C GLY A 309 -20.21 -4.82 -14.68
N PHE A 310 -19.97 -5.35 -13.48
CA PHE A 310 -18.84 -6.25 -13.22
C PHE A 310 -18.98 -7.55 -14.03
N ASP A 311 -17.99 -7.83 -14.87
CA ASP A 311 -17.86 -9.09 -15.61
C ASP A 311 -16.44 -9.67 -15.50
N ALA A 312 -16.19 -10.79 -16.16
CA ALA A 312 -14.89 -11.46 -16.11
C ALA A 312 -13.76 -10.62 -16.71
N LEU A 313 -14.03 -9.81 -17.74
CA LEU A 313 -13.02 -8.97 -18.39
C LEU A 313 -12.70 -7.74 -17.52
N ALA A 314 -13.71 -7.10 -16.95
CA ALA A 314 -13.54 -6.04 -15.95
C ALA A 314 -12.74 -6.55 -14.74
N GLY A 315 -13.07 -7.73 -14.21
CA GLY A 315 -12.31 -8.38 -13.15
C GLY A 315 -10.85 -8.65 -13.52
N PHE A 316 -10.58 -9.08 -14.75
CA PHE A 316 -9.22 -9.26 -15.25
C PHE A 316 -8.46 -7.93 -15.38
N ASN A 317 -9.12 -6.88 -15.88
CA ASN A 317 -8.53 -5.55 -15.98
C ASN A 317 -8.24 -4.94 -14.61
N LEU A 318 -9.08 -5.19 -13.60
CA LEU A 318 -8.81 -4.80 -12.21
C LEU A 318 -7.58 -5.50 -11.65
N VAL A 319 -7.37 -6.79 -11.97
CA VAL A 319 -6.14 -7.51 -11.61
C VAL A 319 -4.93 -6.89 -12.31
N LEU A 320 -5.01 -6.59 -13.61
CA LEU A 320 -3.94 -5.93 -14.35
C LEU A 320 -3.62 -4.54 -13.77
N PHE A 321 -4.64 -3.72 -13.53
CA PHE A 321 -4.47 -2.43 -12.88
C PHE A 321 -3.83 -2.58 -11.50
N ALA A 322 -4.25 -3.55 -10.70
CA ALA A 322 -3.72 -3.71 -9.36
C ALA A 322 -2.27 -4.17 -9.33
N LEU A 323 -1.87 -5.04 -10.26
CA LEU A 323 -0.46 -5.39 -10.53
C LEU A 323 0.33 -4.18 -11.02
N PHE A 324 -0.21 -3.41 -11.96
CA PHE A 324 0.39 -2.18 -12.47
C PHE A 324 0.69 -1.20 -11.33
N ALA A 325 -0.30 -0.89 -10.49
CA ALA A 325 -0.17 0.05 -9.38
C ALA A 325 0.80 -0.45 -8.30
N ALA A 326 0.82 -1.77 -8.03
CA ALA A 326 1.79 -2.38 -7.14
C ALA A 326 3.22 -2.22 -7.68
N LEU A 327 3.45 -2.54 -8.96
CA LEU A 327 4.76 -2.36 -9.60
C LEU A 327 5.15 -0.88 -9.63
N LEU A 328 4.22 0.02 -9.99
CA LEU A 328 4.49 1.47 -10.03
C LEU A 328 4.96 1.95 -8.66
N SER A 329 4.22 1.61 -7.59
CA SER A 329 4.58 1.95 -6.22
C SER A 329 5.95 1.40 -5.84
N LEU A 330 6.24 0.15 -6.17
CA LEU A 330 7.52 -0.48 -5.89
C LEU A 330 8.67 0.18 -6.68
N ARG A 331 8.46 0.54 -7.95
CA ARG A 331 9.49 1.16 -8.80
C ARG A 331 9.79 2.61 -8.42
N THR A 332 8.82 3.34 -7.89
CA THR A 332 9.02 4.71 -7.38
C THR A 332 9.45 4.77 -5.92
N GLY A 333 9.27 3.67 -5.18
CA GLY A 333 9.51 3.61 -3.73
C GLY A 333 8.49 4.43 -2.92
N SER A 334 7.35 4.77 -3.52
CA SER A 334 6.29 5.56 -2.89
C SER A 334 4.96 5.35 -3.60
N ILE A 335 3.86 5.38 -2.84
CA ILE A 335 2.51 5.28 -3.42
C ILE A 335 2.06 6.56 -4.13
N TRP A 336 2.77 7.69 -4.02
CA TRP A 336 2.37 8.95 -4.66
C TRP A 336 2.13 8.82 -6.17
N ALA A 337 2.97 8.04 -6.87
CA ALA A 337 2.80 7.80 -8.30
C ALA A 337 1.54 6.99 -8.61
N ALA A 338 1.25 5.95 -7.82
CA ALA A 338 0.02 5.18 -7.97
C ALA A 338 -1.22 6.01 -7.63
N CYS A 339 -1.19 6.80 -6.56
CA CYS A 339 -2.30 7.70 -6.20
C CYS A 339 -2.61 8.69 -7.33
N ALA A 340 -1.58 9.35 -7.87
CA ALA A 340 -1.73 10.30 -8.97
C ALA A 340 -2.24 9.62 -10.24
N TRP A 341 -1.66 8.46 -10.59
CA TRP A 341 -2.08 7.71 -11.77
C TRP A 341 -3.54 7.32 -11.68
N HIS A 342 -3.96 6.73 -10.55
CA HIS A 342 -5.32 6.25 -10.34
C HIS A 342 -6.34 7.40 -10.32
N THR A 343 -6.00 8.50 -9.65
CA THR A 343 -6.82 9.73 -9.66
C THR A 343 -7.07 10.22 -11.08
N VAL A 344 -6.00 10.36 -11.87
CA VAL A 344 -6.07 10.90 -13.23
C VAL A 344 -6.72 9.91 -14.19
N TRP A 345 -6.51 8.61 -13.99
CA TRP A 345 -7.19 7.56 -14.75
C TRP A 345 -8.71 7.72 -14.63
N ASN A 346 -9.23 7.69 -13.40
CA ASN A 346 -10.65 7.79 -13.11
C ASN A 346 -11.22 9.13 -13.59
N TRP A 347 -10.58 10.23 -13.21
CA TRP A 347 -11.06 11.58 -13.56
C TRP A 347 -11.03 11.82 -15.07
N SER A 348 -10.03 11.33 -15.80
CA SER A 348 -10.00 11.54 -17.24
C SER A 348 -11.10 10.76 -17.96
N ILE A 349 -11.31 9.48 -17.63
CA ILE A 349 -12.40 8.70 -18.24
C ILE A 349 -13.77 9.32 -17.93
N ALA A 350 -14.01 9.67 -16.67
CA ALA A 350 -15.30 10.18 -16.21
C ALA A 350 -15.55 11.64 -16.62
N ASN A 351 -14.61 12.55 -16.33
CA ASN A 351 -14.83 13.99 -16.42
C ASN A 351 -14.11 14.65 -17.60
N LEU A 352 -13.07 14.05 -18.19
CA LEU A 352 -12.54 14.55 -19.46
C LEU A 352 -13.35 14.00 -20.64
N TRP A 353 -13.61 12.68 -20.66
CA TRP A 353 -14.28 12.00 -21.77
C TRP A 353 -15.78 11.77 -21.57
N GLY A 354 -16.31 11.87 -20.35
CA GLY A 354 -17.75 11.77 -20.09
C GLY A 354 -18.30 10.34 -20.15
N LEU A 355 -17.45 9.34 -19.88
CA LEU A 355 -17.77 7.90 -19.94
C LEU A 355 -17.85 7.29 -18.54
N ALA A 356 -18.50 6.13 -18.42
CA ALA A 356 -18.56 5.41 -17.16
C ALA A 356 -17.17 4.97 -16.67
N ILE A 357 -16.99 4.88 -15.36
CA ILE A 357 -15.76 4.41 -14.70
C ILE A 357 -16.13 3.43 -13.58
N SER A 358 -15.56 2.23 -13.62
CA SER A 358 -15.83 1.18 -12.63
C SER A 358 -17.31 0.92 -12.36
N GLY A 359 -18.16 0.99 -13.41
CA GLY A 359 -19.61 0.81 -13.29
C GLY A 359 -20.41 2.03 -12.83
N HIS A 360 -19.75 3.18 -12.63
CA HIS A 360 -20.39 4.41 -12.16
C HIS A 360 -20.54 5.41 -13.31
N PRO A 361 -21.66 6.15 -13.36
CA PRO A 361 -21.84 7.22 -14.32
C PRO A 361 -20.83 8.36 -14.09
N PRO A 362 -20.57 9.21 -15.11
CA PRO A 362 -19.67 10.35 -15.01
C PRO A 362 -20.30 11.51 -14.20
N ASP A 363 -20.36 11.35 -12.88
CA ASP A 363 -20.79 12.40 -11.95
C ASP A 363 -19.85 13.63 -12.01
N GLY A 364 -20.34 14.79 -11.56
CA GLY A 364 -19.63 16.07 -11.62
C GLY A 364 -19.61 16.75 -13.00
N GLY A 365 -20.21 16.12 -14.03
CA GLY A 365 -20.20 16.62 -15.40
C GLY A 365 -18.88 16.34 -16.12
N SER A 366 -18.77 16.75 -17.39
CA SER A 366 -17.63 16.37 -18.24
C SER A 366 -17.23 17.43 -19.24
N ILE A 367 -15.96 17.46 -19.65
CA ILE A 367 -15.46 18.38 -20.67
C ILE A 367 -16.05 17.96 -22.02
N MET A 368 -15.91 16.68 -22.37
CA MET A 368 -16.50 16.07 -23.55
C MET A 368 -17.60 15.10 -23.12
N ALA A 369 -18.60 14.91 -23.97
CA ALA A 369 -19.64 13.91 -23.77
C ALA A 369 -19.58 12.87 -24.87
N TRP A 370 -18.99 11.72 -24.53
CA TRP A 370 -18.97 10.54 -25.37
C TRP A 370 -19.85 9.45 -24.77
N ASP A 371 -20.36 8.58 -25.64
CA ASP A 371 -20.97 7.32 -25.29
C ASP A 371 -20.27 6.17 -26.02
N SER A 372 -20.28 5.01 -25.37
CA SER A 372 -19.94 3.73 -25.99
C SER A 372 -21.02 3.33 -26.98
N LYS A 373 -20.65 3.13 -28.24
CA LYS A 373 -21.53 2.64 -29.32
C LYS A 373 -21.18 1.21 -29.76
N GLY A 374 -19.90 0.89 -29.68
CA GLY A 374 -19.32 -0.33 -30.22
C GLY A 374 -19.60 -1.58 -29.37
N LEU A 375 -18.86 -2.65 -29.67
CA LEU A 375 -18.99 -3.91 -28.95
C LEU A 375 -18.52 -3.73 -27.51
N ASN A 376 -19.30 -4.23 -26.54
CA ASN A 376 -18.95 -4.22 -25.12
C ASN A 376 -17.58 -4.85 -24.84
N LEU A 377 -17.15 -5.80 -25.67
CA LEU A 377 -15.81 -6.38 -25.59
C LEU A 377 -14.69 -5.32 -25.70
N TRP A 378 -14.87 -4.29 -26.54
CA TRP A 378 -13.89 -3.21 -26.69
C TRP A 378 -14.14 -2.06 -25.72
N THR A 379 -15.41 -1.69 -25.51
CA THR A 379 -15.80 -0.51 -24.73
C THR A 379 -15.98 -0.77 -23.24
N GLY A 380 -15.98 -2.05 -22.81
CA GLY A 380 -16.26 -2.47 -21.44
C GLY A 380 -17.72 -2.36 -21.01
N GLY A 381 -18.65 -2.04 -21.94
CA GLY A 381 -20.08 -1.94 -21.65
C GLY A 381 -20.40 -1.00 -20.48
N ASP A 382 -21.24 -1.45 -19.55
CA ASP A 382 -21.68 -0.67 -18.39
C ASP A 382 -20.55 -0.37 -17.39
N TRP A 383 -19.48 -1.16 -17.39
CA TRP A 383 -18.29 -0.88 -16.57
C TRP A 383 -17.56 0.39 -17.04
N GLY A 384 -17.64 0.66 -18.34
CA GLY A 384 -16.92 1.72 -19.03
C GLY A 384 -15.61 1.25 -19.68
N PRO A 385 -14.90 2.14 -20.39
CA PRO A 385 -13.75 1.81 -21.24
C PRO A 385 -12.65 0.99 -20.57
N GLU A 386 -12.46 1.13 -19.26
CA GLU A 386 -11.45 0.38 -18.51
C GLU A 386 -11.78 -1.12 -18.35
N GLY A 387 -13.03 -1.51 -18.56
CA GLY A 387 -13.48 -2.91 -18.56
C GLY A 387 -13.30 -3.61 -19.89
N GLY A 388 -12.91 -2.90 -20.95
CA GLY A 388 -12.78 -3.43 -22.30
C GLY A 388 -11.36 -3.85 -22.70
N LEU A 389 -11.25 -4.53 -23.85
CA LEU A 389 -9.98 -4.98 -24.42
C LEU A 389 -9.00 -3.84 -24.73
N ALA A 390 -9.50 -2.65 -25.06
CA ALA A 390 -8.64 -1.50 -25.30
C ALA A 390 -7.82 -1.16 -24.04
N ALA A 391 -8.46 -1.15 -22.87
CA ALA A 391 -7.78 -0.97 -21.60
C ALA A 391 -6.92 -2.17 -21.23
N THR A 392 -7.35 -3.40 -21.51
CA THR A 392 -6.55 -4.62 -21.28
C THR A 392 -5.18 -4.51 -21.95
N ILE A 393 -5.16 -4.15 -23.24
CA ILE A 393 -3.92 -4.04 -24.03
C ILE A 393 -3.01 -2.97 -23.42
N VAL A 394 -3.55 -1.78 -23.13
CA VAL A 394 -2.77 -0.66 -22.60
C VAL A 394 -2.23 -0.98 -21.20
N LEU A 395 -3.05 -1.56 -20.31
CA LEU A 395 -2.63 -1.96 -18.97
C LEU A 395 -1.60 -3.09 -19.00
N ALA A 396 -1.75 -4.08 -19.90
CA ALA A 396 -0.78 -5.16 -20.05
C ALA A 396 0.58 -4.65 -20.52
N ILE A 397 0.61 -3.77 -21.54
CA ILE A 397 1.83 -3.13 -22.02
C ILE A 397 2.45 -2.26 -20.93
N GLY A 398 1.66 -1.45 -20.23
CA GLY A 398 2.14 -0.62 -19.12
C GLY A 398 2.73 -1.44 -17.98
N THR A 399 2.07 -2.55 -17.60
CA THR A 399 2.55 -3.48 -16.58
C THR A 399 3.87 -4.12 -16.99
N LEU A 400 3.99 -4.57 -18.25
CA LEU A 400 5.22 -5.13 -18.79
C LEU A 400 6.35 -4.11 -18.84
N ALA A 401 6.06 -2.87 -19.23
CA ALA A 401 7.03 -1.78 -19.24
C ALA A 401 7.55 -1.48 -17.82
N LEU A 402 6.66 -1.42 -16.82
CA LEU A 402 7.06 -1.23 -15.41
C LEU A 402 7.82 -2.44 -14.85
N PHE A 403 7.53 -3.65 -15.34
CA PHE A 403 8.27 -4.84 -14.97
C PHE A 403 9.74 -4.74 -15.42
N PHE A 404 10.04 -4.14 -16.58
CA PHE A 404 11.41 -3.94 -17.05
C PHE A 404 12.05 -2.62 -16.62
N TRP A 405 11.26 -1.60 -16.26
CA TRP A 405 11.77 -0.32 -15.80
C TRP A 405 12.54 -0.47 -14.48
N ARG A 406 13.75 0.09 -14.39
CA ARG A 406 14.58 -0.02 -13.17
C ARG A 406 14.08 0.83 -12.00
N GLY A 407 13.09 1.70 -12.21
CA GLY A 407 12.56 2.60 -11.20
C GLY A 407 13.41 3.86 -11.00
N LEU A 408 13.09 4.64 -9.96
CA LEU A 408 13.77 5.91 -9.67
C LEU A 408 15.15 5.74 -9.01
N GLY A 409 15.58 4.49 -8.74
CA GLY A 409 16.79 4.18 -7.98
C GLY A 409 16.65 4.53 -6.49
N GLU A 410 17.25 3.72 -5.61
CA GLU A 410 17.26 4.03 -4.18
C GLU A 410 18.07 5.31 -3.90
N PRO A 411 17.73 6.06 -2.82
CA PRO A 411 18.63 7.07 -2.30
C PRO A 411 19.95 6.38 -1.95
N VAL A 412 21.07 6.87 -2.49
CA VAL A 412 22.39 6.51 -1.96
C VAL A 412 22.37 6.91 -0.50
N ALA A 413 22.27 5.93 0.39
CA ALA A 413 22.46 6.16 1.81
C ALA A 413 23.89 6.66 1.96
N LYS A 414 24.08 7.98 2.02
CA LYS A 414 25.34 8.55 2.52
C LYS A 414 25.49 7.98 3.91
N GLY A 415 26.44 7.06 4.06
CA GLY A 415 26.75 6.43 5.33
C GLY A 415 26.94 7.51 6.37
N VAL A 416 26.07 7.51 7.38
CA VAL A 416 26.33 8.27 8.61
C VAL A 416 27.40 7.49 9.36
N HIS A 417 28.64 7.65 8.92
CA HIS A 417 29.81 7.44 9.75
C HIS A 417 30.21 8.80 10.31
N ALA A 418 29.90 9.02 11.59
CA ALA A 418 30.66 9.86 12.49
C ALA A 418 30.28 9.46 13.93
#